data_AF-A0A4Y3RDJ3-F1
#
_entry.id   AF-A0A4Y3RDJ3-F1
#
_cell.length_a   1.000
_cell.length_b   1.000
_cell.length_c   1.000
_cell.angle_alpha   90.00
_cell.angle_beta   90.00
_cell.angle_gamma   90.00
#
_symmetry.space_group_name_H-M   'P 1'
#
loop_
_entity.id
_entity.type
_entity.pdbx_description
1 polymer ?
#
loop_
_entity_poly.entity_id
_entity_poly.type
_entity_poly.pdbx_seq_one_letter_code
_entity_poly.pdbx_strand_id
1 'polypeptide(L)' 'MGIEEVYPHCPKSLLRSGAWKQEQWLPADAQPTSAEVTLAQLRMPELTIDDIEQAEADSLKYRYE' A
#
# COMPACT_ATOMS: atom_id res chain seq x y z
N MET A 1 -2.38 -7.57 -11.30
CA MET A 1 -3.74 -7.93 -10.86
C MET A 1 -4.49 -6.63 -10.62
N GLY A 2 -5.77 -6.53 -10.99
CA GLY A 2 -6.51 -5.26 -10.86
C GLY A 2 -7.01 -5.10 -9.42
N ILE A 3 -6.47 -4.12 -8.68
CA ILE A 3 -7.06 -3.71 -7.41
C ILE A 3 -8.40 -3.04 -7.71
N GLU A 4 -9.49 -3.66 -7.31
CA GLU A 4 -10.85 -3.14 -7.56
C GLU A 4 -11.22 -2.02 -6.57
N GLU A 5 -10.86 -2.18 -5.30
CA GLU A 5 -11.22 -1.26 -4.23
C GLU A 5 -10.08 -1.09 -3.22
N VAL A 6 -9.97 0.12 -2.65
CA VAL A 6 -9.05 0.44 -1.56
C VAL A 6 -9.83 1.08 -0.41
N TYR A 7 -9.63 0.57 0.80
CA TYR A 7 -10.33 1.00 2.01
C TYR A 7 -9.37 1.69 2.99
N PRO A 8 -9.14 3.01 2.86
CA PRO A 8 -8.23 3.72 3.75
C PRO A 8 -8.81 3.80 5.16
N HIS A 9 -8.08 3.25 6.14
CA HIS A 9 -8.47 3.28 7.55
C HIS A 9 -7.27 3.52 8.46
N CYS A 10 -7.54 3.99 9.68
CA CYS A 10 -6.50 4.06 10.70
C CYS A 10 -6.01 2.65 11.04
N PRO A 11 -4.71 2.33 10.93
CA PRO A 11 -4.19 0.99 11.22
C PRO A 11 -4.50 0.55 12.66
N LYS A 12 -4.62 1.51 13.60
CA LYS A 12 -5.03 1.21 14.98
C LYS A 12 -6.43 0.61 15.08
N SER A 13 -7.34 0.90 14.14
CA SER A 13 -8.70 0.32 14.15
C SER A 13 -8.67 -1.18 13.84
N LEU A 14 -7.84 -1.60 12.88
CA LEU A 14 -7.62 -3.01 12.52
C LEU A 14 -6.94 -3.77 13.66
N LEU A 15 -5.95 -3.16 14.31
CA LEU A 15 -5.26 -3.74 15.46
C LEU A 15 -6.19 -3.89 16.67
N ARG A 16 -6.94 -2.83 17.04
CA ARG A 16 -7.81 -2.83 18.23
C ARG A 16 -9.05 -3.69 18.08
N SER A 17 -9.53 -3.90 16.86
CA SER A 17 -10.66 -4.79 16.58
C SER A 17 -10.28 -6.27 16.53
N GLY A 18 -8.97 -6.60 16.55
CA GLY A 18 -8.50 -7.96 16.36
C GLY A 18 -8.70 -8.49 14.92
N ALA A 19 -8.92 -7.60 13.95
CA ALA A 19 -9.04 -7.95 12.54
C ALA A 19 -7.67 -8.21 11.86
N TRP A 20 -6.57 -7.78 12.49
CA TRP A 20 -5.21 -7.99 11.99
C TRP A 20 -4.71 -9.41 12.29
N LYS A 21 -5.07 -10.37 11.42
CA LYS A 21 -4.72 -11.79 11.56
C LYS A 21 -3.82 -12.23 10.41
N GLN A 22 -2.50 -12.13 10.60
CA GLN A 22 -1.50 -12.39 9.55
C GLN A 22 -1.55 -13.82 9.02
N GLU A 23 -1.93 -14.77 9.87
CA GLU A 23 -2.13 -16.18 9.53
C GLU A 23 -3.29 -16.42 8.54
N GLN A 24 -4.14 -15.41 8.32
CA GLN A 24 -5.26 -15.45 7.37
C GLN A 24 -4.98 -14.68 6.07
N TRP A 25 -3.79 -14.11 5.93
CA TRP A 25 -3.43 -13.32 4.75
C TRP A 25 -3.09 -14.21 3.56
N LEU A 26 -3.14 -13.62 2.36
CA LEU A 26 -2.59 -14.26 1.17
C LEU A 26 -1.09 -14.52 1.33
N PRO A 27 -0.54 -15.53 0.64
CA PRO A 27 0.90 -15.68 0.48
C PRO A 27 1.56 -14.37 0.04
N ALA A 28 2.80 -14.13 0.47
CA ALA A 28 3.49 -12.86 0.23
C ALA A 28 3.64 -12.51 -1.27
N ASP A 29 3.81 -13.53 -2.12
CA ASP A 29 3.88 -13.42 -3.58
C ASP A 29 2.51 -13.21 -4.26
N ALA A 30 1.42 -13.34 -3.51
CA ALA A 30 0.05 -13.08 -3.97
C ALA A 30 -0.54 -11.77 -3.41
N GLN A 31 0.17 -11.06 -2.53
CA GLN A 31 -0.23 -9.75 -2.02
C GLN A 31 0.12 -8.64 -3.02
N PRO A 32 -0.69 -7.57 -3.12
CA PRO A 32 -0.32 -6.41 -3.91
C PRO A 32 0.87 -5.67 -3.27
N THR A 33 1.68 -5.00 -4.08
CA THR A 33 2.76 -4.15 -3.58
C THR A 33 2.22 -2.86 -2.96
N SER A 34 3.04 -2.18 -2.14
CA SER A 34 2.71 -0.85 -1.61
C SER A 34 2.41 0.15 -2.73
N ALA A 35 3.19 0.10 -3.81
CA ALA A 35 3.01 0.97 -4.97
C ALA A 35 1.69 0.70 -5.71
N GLU A 36 1.33 -0.57 -5.91
CA GLU A 36 0.03 -0.94 -6.52
C GLU A 36 -1.14 -0.41 -5.68
N VAL A 37 -1.12 -0.62 -4.36
CA VAL A 37 -2.18 -0.14 -3.45
C VAL A 37 -2.26 1.39 -3.46
N THR A 38 -1.12 2.07 -3.44
CA THR A 38 -1.05 3.54 -3.44
C THR A 38 -1.58 4.12 -4.75
N LEU A 39 -1.18 3.58 -5.91
CA LEU A 39 -1.66 4.04 -7.20
C LEU A 39 -3.19 3.86 -7.33
N ALA A 40 -3.71 2.70 -6.91
CA ALA A 40 -5.14 2.43 -6.89
C ALA A 40 -5.91 3.37 -5.94
N GLN A 41 -5.30 3.77 -4.82
CA GLN A 41 -5.88 4.74 -3.89
C GLN A 41 -5.93 6.15 -4.48
N LEU A 42 -4.83 6.62 -5.09
CA LEU A 42 -4.68 8.00 -5.56
C LEU A 42 -5.59 8.30 -6.76
N ARG A 43 -5.83 7.31 -7.63
CA ARG A 43 -6.67 7.46 -8.84
C ARG A 43 -6.25 8.64 -9.73
N MET A 44 -4.94 8.90 -9.79
CA MET A 44 -4.32 9.94 -10.63
C MET A 44 -3.83 9.29 -11.93
N PRO A 45 -4.47 9.53 -13.09
CA PRO A 45 -4.17 8.82 -14.34
C PRO A 45 -2.76 9.05 -14.89
N GLU A 46 -2.12 10.13 -14.48
CA GLU A 46 -0.77 10.53 -14.88
C GLU A 46 0.35 9.81 -14.11
N LEU A 47 0.02 9.18 -12.97
CA LEU A 47 1.00 8.46 -12.16
C LEU A 47 1.14 7.01 -12.65
N THR A 48 2.37 6.52 -12.64
CA THR A 48 2.72 5.12 -12.90
C THR A 48 3.15 4.41 -11.62
N ILE A 49 3.29 3.08 -11.66
CA ILE A 49 3.86 2.32 -10.54
C ILE A 49 5.30 2.78 -10.26
N ASP A 50 6.10 2.95 -11.31
CA ASP A 50 7.51 3.39 -11.21
C ASP A 50 7.63 4.76 -10.52
N ASP A 51 6.70 5.68 -10.77
CA ASP A 51 6.67 6.99 -10.11
C ASP A 51 6.45 6.86 -8.59
N ILE A 52 5.59 5.92 -8.18
CA ILE A 52 5.32 5.66 -6.76
C ILE A 52 6.50 4.97 -6.10
N GLU A 53 7.09 3.96 -6.74
CA GLU A 53 8.27 3.26 -6.22
C GLU A 53 9.45 4.22 -6.03
N GLN A 54 9.66 5.13 -6.99
CA GLN A 54 10.68 6.17 -6.88
C GLN A 54 10.40 7.11 -5.71
N ALA A 55 9.15 7.55 -5.54
CA ALA A 55 8.76 8.39 -4.40
C ALA A 55 8.93 7.68 -3.04
N GLU A 56 8.62 6.38 -2.95
CA GLU A 56 8.85 5.56 -1.76
C GLU A 56 10.35 5.45 -1.44
N ALA A 57 11.19 5.20 -2.45
CA ALA A 57 12.64 5.14 -2.29
C ALA A 57 13.23 6.48 -1.84
N ASP A 58 12.81 7.58 -2.47
CA ASP A 58 13.23 8.93 -2.13
C ASP A 58 12.77 9.32 -0.72
N SER A 59 11.55 8.92 -0.31
CA SER A 59 11.05 9.15 1.04
C SER A 59 11.92 8.49 2.10
N LEU A 60 12.45 7.29 1.85
CA LEU A 60 13.37 6.61 2.76
C LEU A 60 14.75 7.26 2.77
N LYS A 61 15.26 7.64 1.60
CA LYS A 61 16.59 8.24 1.43
C LYS A 61 16.70 9.61 2.08
N TYR A 62 15.72 10.48 1.83
CA TYR A 62 15.74 11.89 2.21
C TYR A 62 14.95 12.19 3.50
N ARG A 63 14.50 11.17 4.24
CA ARG A 63 13.58 11.32 5.39
C ARG A 63 14.11 12.20 6.53
N TYR A 64 15.42 12.20 6.72
CA TYR A 64 16.10 12.80 7.87
C TYR A 64 17.12 13.86 7.49
N GLU A 65 17.19 14.21 6.20
CA GLU A 65 17.95 15.37 5.73
C GLU A 65 17.18 16.66 6.03
#